data_AF-A0A2F0AJA7-F1
#
_entry.id   AF-A0A2F0AJA7-F1
#
_cell.length_a   1.000
_cell.length_b   1.000
_cell.length_c   1.000
_cell.angle_alpha   90.00
_cell.angle_beta   90.00
_cell.angle_gamma   90.00
#
_symmetry.space_group_name_H-M   'P 1'
#
loop_
_entity.id
_entity.type
_entity.pdbx_description
1 polymer ?
#
loop_
_entity_poly.entity_id
_entity_poly.type
_entity_poly.pdbx_seq_one_letter_code
_entity_poly.pdbx_strand_id
1 'polypeptide(L)'
;MIFYLLIIISLITTIILFSFRGVLPLEPENKNKKLKFFLLIVVCLIATSLYINLSNYWIGSSTLEKLQTLTNIENREANEIAIVRELMINLEKELSDTPTKSIKKILELAEAKFFLGYLEESLALYKQARELYPDSINIMKAEAQVRVLLESGNFSKETFNLLRDILSIEQQNVLALYIIGNYEYEKKNFSEAYKMFQVLNRLLNEGTQEYNEIRKKILEMENK
;
A
#
# COMPACT_ATOMS: atom_id res chain seq x y z
N MET A 1 -28.17 20.10 -7.42
CA MET A 1 -27.18 20.09 -6.32
C MET A 1 -26.03 21.07 -6.57
N ILE A 2 -25.38 21.04 -7.74
CA ILE A 2 -24.32 22.00 -8.15
C ILE A 2 -24.74 23.48 -8.03
N PHE A 3 -26.00 23.79 -8.37
CA PHE A 3 -26.54 25.14 -8.25
C PHE A 3 -26.59 25.66 -6.79
N TYR A 4 -26.97 24.81 -5.84
CA TYR A 4 -27.00 25.17 -4.41
C TYR A 4 -25.59 25.32 -3.82
N LEU A 5 -24.64 24.49 -4.27
CA LEU A 5 -23.24 24.61 -3.87
C LEU A 5 -22.65 25.95 -4.35
N LEU A 6 -22.95 26.35 -5.59
CA LEU A 6 -22.53 27.65 -6.13
C LEU A 6 -23.15 28.83 -5.37
N ILE A 7 -24.41 28.72 -4.95
CA ILE A 7 -25.06 29.74 -4.10
C ILE A 7 -24.37 29.83 -2.73
N ILE A 8 -24.06 28.71 -2.09
CA ILE A 8 -23.39 28.68 -0.79
C ILE A 8 -21.97 29.25 -0.88
N ILE A 9 -21.21 28.86 -1.90
CA ILE A 9 -19.86 29.40 -2.14
C ILE A 9 -19.93 30.90 -2.42
N SER A 10 -20.91 31.36 -3.21
CA SER A 10 -21.15 32.79 -3.46
C SER A 10 -21.51 33.55 -2.19
N LEU A 11 -22.32 32.96 -1.31
CA LEU A 11 -22.73 33.56 -0.05
C LEU A 11 -21.53 33.70 0.91
N ILE A 12 -20.72 32.64 1.03
CA ILE A 12 -19.52 32.61 1.88
C ILE A 12 -18.48 33.60 1.37
N THR A 13 -18.22 33.65 0.06
CA THR A 13 -17.29 34.64 -0.52
C THR A 13 -17.79 36.06 -0.31
N THR A 14 -19.10 36.31 -0.43
CA THR A 14 -19.69 37.62 -0.16
C THR A 14 -19.53 38.02 1.31
N ILE A 15 -19.77 37.10 2.24
CA ILE A 15 -19.57 37.32 3.68
C ILE A 15 -18.11 37.64 3.98
N ILE A 16 -17.17 36.84 3.49
CA ILE A 16 -15.73 37.07 3.65
C ILE A 16 -15.33 38.45 3.10
N LEU A 17 -15.78 38.81 1.90
CA LEU A 17 -15.52 40.12 1.30
C LEU A 17 -16.10 41.27 2.15
N PHE A 18 -17.26 41.07 2.76
CA PHE A 18 -17.87 42.05 3.66
C PHE A 18 -17.10 42.19 4.98
N SER A 19 -16.59 41.08 5.53
CA SER A 19 -15.76 41.05 6.75
C SER A 19 -14.46 41.84 6.58
N PHE A 20 -13.88 41.84 5.38
CA PHE A 20 -12.65 42.58 5.08
C PHE A 20 -12.88 44.04 4.63
N ARG A 21 -14.14 44.48 4.53
CA ARG A 21 -14.50 45.83 4.08
C ARG A 21 -14.04 46.92 5.05
N GLY A 22 -13.87 46.59 6.34
CA GLY A 22 -13.33 47.50 7.37
C GLY A 22 -11.81 47.63 7.41
N VAL A 23 -11.07 46.72 6.75
CA VAL A 23 -9.58 46.69 6.77
C VAL A 23 -8.98 47.33 5.52
N LEU A 24 -9.78 47.57 4.47
CA LEU A 24 -9.33 48.15 3.21
C LEU A 24 -9.81 49.61 3.08
N PRO A 25 -8.95 50.62 3.30
CA PRO A 25 -9.34 52.01 3.07
C PRO A 25 -9.74 52.22 1.61
N LEU A 26 -10.85 52.93 1.43
CA LEU A 26 -11.39 53.37 0.13
C LEU A 26 -10.51 54.51 -0.43
N GLU A 27 -9.29 54.19 -0.86
CA GLU A 27 -8.52 55.07 -1.75
C GLU A 27 -8.88 54.82 -3.22
N PRO A 28 -8.81 55.87 -4.07
CA PRO A 28 -9.40 55.88 -5.40
C PRO A 28 -8.67 54.94 -6.38
N GLU A 29 -9.48 54.36 -7.26
CA GLU A 29 -9.19 53.55 -8.45
C GLU A 29 -7.74 53.12 -8.74
N ASN A 30 -7.24 52.15 -7.97
CA ASN A 30 -6.07 51.38 -8.38
C ASN A 30 -6.53 50.23 -9.31
N LYS A 31 -6.16 50.28 -10.60
CA LYS A 31 -6.44 49.24 -11.63
C LYS A 31 -6.10 47.82 -11.13
N ASN A 32 -5.16 47.68 -10.20
CA ASN A 32 -4.75 46.41 -9.61
C ASN A 32 -5.79 45.76 -8.68
N LYS A 33 -6.79 46.49 -8.15
CA LYS A 33 -7.86 45.90 -7.33
C LYS A 33 -8.71 44.91 -8.13
N LYS A 34 -9.02 45.24 -9.39
CA LYS A 34 -9.76 44.34 -10.31
C LYS A 34 -8.97 43.08 -10.64
N LEU A 35 -7.66 43.21 -10.86
CA LEU A 35 -6.77 42.08 -11.13
C LEU A 35 -6.63 41.15 -9.92
N LYS A 36 -6.47 41.70 -8.70
CA LYS A 36 -6.41 40.90 -7.47
C LYS A 36 -7.71 40.14 -7.22
N PHE A 37 -8.85 40.77 -7.49
CA PHE A 37 -10.15 40.12 -7.39
C PHE A 37 -10.32 38.99 -8.41
N PHE A 38 -9.90 39.22 -9.65
CA PHE A 38 -9.89 38.20 -10.70
C PHE A 38 -8.99 37.01 -10.34
N LEU A 39 -7.78 37.25 -9.84
CA LEU A 39 -6.85 36.19 -9.41
C LEU A 39 -7.43 35.36 -8.25
N LEU A 40 -8.10 36.00 -7.29
CA LEU A 40 -8.77 35.27 -6.20
C LEU A 40 -9.82 34.29 -6.73
N ILE A 41 -10.65 34.73 -7.68
CA ILE A 41 -11.66 33.88 -8.32
C ILE A 41 -11.00 32.72 -9.04
N VAL A 42 -9.93 32.98 -9.81
CA VAL A 42 -9.19 31.94 -10.54
C VAL A 42 -8.60 30.90 -9.59
N VAL A 43 -8.00 31.32 -8.48
CA VAL A 43 -7.45 30.40 -7.47
C VAL A 43 -8.55 29.55 -6.84
N CYS A 44 -9.70 30.15 -6.50
CA CYS A 44 -10.85 29.40 -5.98
C CYS A 44 -11.37 28.37 -7.00
N LEU A 45 -11.46 28.74 -8.28
CA LEU A 45 -11.91 27.83 -9.35
C LEU A 45 -10.92 26.68 -9.55
N ILE A 46 -9.61 26.95 -9.55
CA ILE A 46 -8.57 25.93 -9.67
C ILE A 46 -8.60 24.99 -8.46
N ALA A 47 -8.68 25.51 -7.24
CA ALA A 47 -8.77 24.69 -6.04
C ALA A 47 -10.03 23.81 -6.04
N THR A 48 -11.17 24.35 -6.48
CA THR A 48 -12.43 23.58 -6.63
C THR A 48 -12.30 22.50 -7.70
N SER A 49 -11.68 22.81 -8.83
CA SER A 49 -11.43 21.83 -9.91
C SER A 49 -10.49 20.72 -9.48
N LEU A 50 -9.40 21.05 -8.79
CA LEU A 50 -8.47 20.07 -8.23
C LEU A 50 -9.18 19.19 -7.20
N TYR A 51 -9.99 19.76 -6.31
CA TYR A 51 -10.77 18.99 -5.35
C TYR A 51 -11.74 18.03 -6.06
N ILE A 52 -12.48 18.48 -7.07
CA ILE A 52 -13.44 17.63 -7.79
C ILE A 52 -12.76 16.51 -8.60
N ASN A 53 -11.60 16.79 -9.22
CA ASN A 53 -10.94 15.84 -10.12
C ASN A 53 -9.94 14.91 -9.43
N LEU A 54 -9.28 15.34 -8.35
CA LEU A 54 -8.29 14.53 -7.63
C LEU A 54 -8.86 13.84 -6.40
N SER A 55 -10.03 14.25 -5.90
CA SER A 55 -10.68 13.57 -4.78
C SER A 55 -11.76 12.60 -5.24
N ASN A 56 -12.11 11.67 -4.36
CA ASN A 56 -13.24 10.76 -4.51
C ASN A 56 -14.61 11.44 -4.35
N TYR A 57 -14.72 12.76 -4.60
CA TYR A 57 -15.94 13.55 -4.44
C TYR A 57 -17.14 13.00 -5.22
N TRP A 58 -16.92 12.28 -6.32
CA TRP A 58 -17.99 11.72 -7.16
C TRP A 58 -18.64 10.45 -6.59
N ILE A 59 -18.11 9.86 -5.53
CA ILE A 59 -18.69 8.67 -4.89
C ILE A 59 -19.84 9.12 -3.99
N GLY A 60 -21.04 8.56 -4.18
CA GLY A 60 -22.27 8.89 -3.44
C GLY A 60 -23.12 9.99 -4.08
N SER A 61 -24.44 9.82 -4.07
CA SER A 61 -25.42 10.69 -4.74
C SER A 61 -25.85 11.90 -3.88
N SER A 62 -25.69 11.79 -2.55
CA SER A 62 -26.04 12.84 -1.58
C SER A 62 -24.90 13.15 -0.59
N THR A 63 -24.93 14.32 0.05
CA THR A 63 -23.94 14.71 1.06
C THR A 63 -23.96 13.82 2.31
N LEU A 64 -25.15 13.31 2.68
CA LEU A 64 -25.31 12.37 3.79
C LEU A 64 -24.71 11.00 3.45
N GLU A 65 -24.97 10.51 2.24
CA GLU A 65 -24.43 9.25 1.74
C GLU A 65 -22.89 9.31 1.66
N LYS A 66 -22.32 10.45 1.24
CA LYS A 66 -20.87 10.70 1.24
C LYS A 66 -20.24 10.62 2.63
N LEU A 67 -20.87 11.25 3.63
CA LEU A 67 -20.44 11.17 5.03
C LEU A 67 -20.54 9.74 5.56
N GLN A 68 -21.66 9.06 5.28
CA GLN A 68 -21.87 7.66 5.66
C GLN A 68 -20.85 6.72 5.01
N THR A 69 -20.50 6.92 3.73
CA THR A 69 -19.50 6.10 3.05
C THR A 69 -18.10 6.27 3.63
N LEU A 70 -17.69 7.51 3.95
CA LEU A 70 -16.39 7.75 4.58
C LEU A 70 -16.34 7.14 5.98
N THR A 71 -17.39 7.34 6.79
CA THR A 71 -17.47 6.71 8.11
C THR A 71 -17.54 5.18 8.02
N ASN A 72 -18.20 4.62 7.00
CA ASN A 72 -18.30 3.17 6.83
C ASN A 72 -16.96 2.55 6.39
N ILE A 73 -16.17 3.24 5.57
CA ILE A 73 -14.83 2.77 5.16
C ILE A 73 -13.88 2.81 6.36
N GLU A 74 -13.82 3.93 7.07
CA GLU A 74 -12.95 4.08 8.25
C GLU A 74 -13.37 3.13 9.38
N ASN A 75 -14.68 2.99 9.64
CA ASN A 75 -15.18 2.01 10.60
C ASN A 75 -14.94 0.57 10.15
N ARG A 76 -14.92 0.28 8.84
CA ARG A 76 -14.66 -1.07 8.34
C ARG A 76 -13.21 -1.45 8.56
N GLU A 77 -12.26 -0.62 8.16
CA GLU A 77 -10.83 -0.87 8.39
C GLU A 77 -10.52 -0.95 9.89
N ALA A 78 -11.06 -0.02 10.70
CA ALA A 78 -10.90 -0.05 12.14
C ALA A 78 -11.51 -1.32 12.78
N ASN A 79 -12.68 -1.76 12.31
CA ASN A 79 -13.30 -3.00 12.77
C ASN A 79 -12.50 -4.24 12.34
N GLU A 80 -11.98 -4.28 11.10
CA GLU A 80 -11.15 -5.39 10.62
C GLU A 80 -9.88 -5.52 11.49
N ILE A 81 -9.19 -4.41 11.77
CA ILE A 81 -8.03 -4.39 12.67
C ILE A 81 -8.40 -4.83 14.09
N ALA A 82 -9.55 -4.37 14.62
CA ALA A 82 -10.02 -4.77 15.95
C ALA A 82 -10.32 -6.27 16.03
N ILE A 83 -10.98 -6.84 15.01
CA ILE A 83 -11.28 -8.27 14.93
C ILE A 83 -9.99 -9.10 14.87
N VAL A 84 -9.02 -8.71 14.03
CA VAL A 84 -7.75 -9.44 13.93
C VAL A 84 -6.95 -9.33 15.24
N ARG A 85 -7.02 -8.18 15.92
CA ARG A 85 -6.40 -7.99 17.24
C ARG A 85 -7.04 -8.87 18.31
N GLU A 86 -8.36 -8.97 18.35
CA GLU A 86 -9.06 -9.84 19.30
C GLU A 86 -8.72 -11.31 19.04
N LEU A 87 -8.69 -11.73 17.77
CA LEU A 87 -8.23 -13.07 17.38
C LEU A 87 -6.81 -13.35 17.87
N MET A 88 -5.88 -12.41 17.66
CA MET A 88 -4.50 -12.54 18.12
C MET A 88 -4.43 -12.78 19.63
N ILE A 89 -5.14 -11.98 20.43
CA ILE A 89 -5.16 -12.09 21.90
C ILE A 89 -5.73 -13.45 22.34
N ASN A 90 -6.80 -13.91 21.71
CA ASN A 90 -7.41 -15.19 22.02
C ASN A 90 -6.47 -16.35 21.70
N LEU A 91 -5.80 -16.31 20.53
CA LEU A 91 -4.82 -17.32 20.13
C LEU A 91 -3.60 -17.37 21.06
N GLU A 92 -3.08 -16.22 21.49
CA GLU A 92 -1.98 -16.14 22.47
C GLU A 92 -2.34 -16.80 23.79
N LYS A 93 -3.55 -16.53 24.29
CA LYS A 93 -4.07 -17.14 25.52
C LYS A 93 -4.18 -18.65 25.37
N GLU A 94 -4.82 -19.12 24.30
CA GLU A 94 -5.01 -20.55 24.06
C GLU A 94 -3.69 -21.31 23.91
N LEU A 95 -2.69 -20.70 23.27
CA LEU A 95 -1.35 -21.29 23.10
C LEU A 95 -0.52 -21.26 24.38
N SER A 96 -0.83 -20.37 25.33
CA SER A 96 -0.20 -20.31 26.65
C SER A 96 -0.76 -21.37 27.60
N ASP A 97 -2.06 -21.66 27.49
CA ASP A 97 -2.78 -22.58 28.38
C ASP A 97 -2.67 -24.05 27.97
N THR A 98 -2.15 -24.35 26.76
CA THR A 98 -2.10 -25.71 26.21
C THR A 98 -0.66 -26.27 26.14
N PRO A 99 -0.39 -27.48 26.70
CA PRO A 99 0.94 -28.10 26.61
C PRO A 99 1.29 -28.60 25.20
N THR A 100 0.30 -28.84 24.34
CA THR A 100 0.49 -29.25 22.95
C THR A 100 0.13 -28.11 22.02
N LYS A 101 1.13 -27.45 21.44
CA LYS A 101 0.93 -26.36 20.50
C LYS A 101 0.39 -26.91 19.17
N SER A 102 -0.85 -26.53 18.83
CA SER A 102 -1.42 -26.84 17.52
C SER A 102 -0.75 -26.02 16.43
N ILE A 103 -0.21 -26.68 15.40
CA ILE A 103 0.40 -26.00 14.24
C ILE A 103 -0.55 -25.02 13.57
N LYS A 104 -1.83 -25.39 13.45
CA LYS A 104 -2.86 -24.53 12.85
C LYS A 104 -2.96 -23.20 13.59
N LYS A 105 -3.02 -23.24 14.93
CA LYS A 105 -3.09 -22.05 15.78
C LYS A 105 -1.81 -21.21 15.74
N ILE A 106 -0.65 -21.85 15.63
CA ILE A 106 0.63 -21.14 15.43
C ILE A 106 0.59 -20.33 14.14
N LEU A 107 0.11 -20.94 13.04
CA LEU A 107 0.01 -20.27 11.74
C LEU A 107 -1.01 -19.14 11.75
N GLU A 108 -2.20 -19.36 12.33
CA GLU A 108 -3.22 -18.32 12.49
C GLU A 108 -2.69 -17.13 13.32
N LEU A 109 -1.92 -17.40 14.37
CA LEU A 109 -1.30 -16.35 15.17
C LEU A 109 -0.19 -15.62 14.39
N ALA A 110 0.62 -16.35 13.62
CA ALA A 110 1.66 -15.77 12.77
C ALA A 110 1.06 -14.84 11.72
N GLU A 111 -0.05 -15.24 11.11
CA GLU A 111 -0.79 -14.45 10.11
C GLU A 111 -1.46 -13.22 10.75
N ALA A 112 -2.12 -13.37 11.90
CA ALA A 112 -2.69 -12.24 12.63
C ALA A 112 -1.61 -11.21 13.01
N LYS A 113 -0.47 -11.67 13.51
CA LYS A 113 0.67 -10.81 13.84
C LYS A 113 1.28 -10.14 12.61
N PHE A 114 1.40 -10.87 11.49
CA PHE A 114 1.84 -10.30 10.21
C PHE A 114 0.92 -9.17 9.75
N PHE A 115 -0.40 -9.42 9.74
CA PHE A 115 -1.40 -8.44 9.31
C PHE A 115 -1.39 -7.17 10.16
N LEU A 116 -1.15 -7.30 11.46
CA LEU A 116 -1.05 -6.18 12.40
C LEU A 116 0.33 -5.50 12.41
N GLY A 117 1.29 -5.98 11.62
CA GLY A 117 2.63 -5.40 11.51
C GLY A 117 3.64 -5.86 12.57
N TYR A 118 3.31 -6.85 13.40
CA TYR A 118 4.22 -7.49 14.35
C TYR A 118 5.14 -8.48 13.63
N LEU A 119 5.96 -7.97 12.71
CA LEU A 119 6.71 -8.79 11.76
C LEU A 119 7.73 -9.72 12.43
N GLU A 120 8.45 -9.27 13.45
CA GLU A 120 9.45 -10.10 14.16
C GLU A 120 8.80 -11.28 14.89
N GLU A 121 7.68 -11.04 15.56
CA GLU A 121 6.93 -12.06 16.27
C GLU A 121 6.27 -13.05 15.29
N SER A 122 5.77 -12.53 14.17
CA SER A 122 5.27 -13.36 13.06
C SER A 122 6.37 -14.27 12.49
N LEU A 123 7.56 -13.72 12.24
CA LEU A 123 8.71 -14.47 11.74
C LEU A 123 9.09 -15.60 12.71
N ALA A 124 9.11 -15.32 14.02
CA ALA A 124 9.41 -16.34 15.02
C ALA A 124 8.41 -17.51 14.99
N LEU A 125 7.12 -17.22 14.83
CA LEU A 125 6.07 -18.24 14.73
C LEU A 125 6.15 -19.05 13.42
N TYR A 126 6.45 -18.40 12.28
CA TYR A 126 6.66 -19.12 11.03
C TYR A 126 7.91 -20.00 11.05
N LYS A 127 9.00 -19.54 11.67
CA LYS A 127 10.19 -20.39 11.93
C LYS A 127 9.82 -21.60 12.77
N GLN A 128 9.09 -21.40 13.86
CA GLN A 128 8.61 -22.48 14.71
C GLN A 128 7.73 -23.47 13.92
N ALA A 129 6.86 -22.96 13.04
CA ALA A 129 6.02 -23.79 12.18
C ALA A 129 6.86 -24.60 11.17
N ARG A 130 7.91 -24.01 10.60
CA ARG A 130 8.83 -24.66 9.66
C ARG A 130 9.67 -25.74 10.33
N GLU A 131 10.04 -25.58 11.60
CA GLU A 131 10.71 -26.64 12.37
C GLU A 131 9.83 -27.88 12.52
N LEU A 132 8.52 -27.70 12.67
CA LEU A 132 7.56 -28.80 12.80
C LEU A 132 7.21 -29.45 11.45
N TYR A 133 7.20 -28.65 10.37
CA TYR A 133 6.81 -29.08 9.03
C TYR A 133 7.76 -28.47 7.97
N PRO A 134 8.99 -28.98 7.85
CA PRO A 134 10.04 -28.38 7.02
C PRO A 134 9.71 -28.39 5.52
N ASP A 135 8.96 -29.40 5.05
CA ASP A 135 8.64 -29.57 3.63
C ASP A 135 7.36 -28.82 3.20
N SER A 136 6.75 -28.05 4.10
CA SER A 136 5.52 -27.32 3.81
C SER A 136 5.83 -26.04 3.02
N ILE A 137 5.65 -26.10 1.70
CA ILE A 137 5.83 -24.95 0.81
C ILE A 137 4.99 -23.73 1.21
N ASN A 138 3.80 -23.93 1.80
CA ASN A 138 2.96 -22.83 2.27
C ASN A 138 3.60 -22.09 3.45
N ILE A 139 4.19 -22.82 4.39
CA ILE A 139 4.90 -22.23 5.53
C ILE A 139 6.15 -21.50 5.04
N MET A 140 6.91 -22.12 4.13
CA MET A 140 8.10 -21.51 3.54
C MET A 140 7.77 -20.18 2.85
N LYS A 141 6.71 -20.14 2.04
CA LYS A 141 6.26 -18.91 1.37
C LYS A 141 5.83 -17.83 2.35
N ALA A 142 5.07 -18.18 3.37
CA ALA A 142 4.62 -17.23 4.38
C ALA A 142 5.83 -16.65 5.16
N GLU A 143 6.77 -17.50 5.58
CA GLU A 143 8.01 -17.06 6.23
C GLU A 143 8.83 -16.13 5.31
N ALA A 144 8.97 -16.49 4.03
CA ALA A 144 9.70 -15.70 3.05
C ALA A 144 9.08 -14.31 2.86
N GLN A 145 7.76 -14.20 2.84
CA GLN A 145 7.07 -12.90 2.78
C GLN A 145 7.42 -12.01 3.97
N VAL A 146 7.41 -12.56 5.19
CA VAL A 146 7.77 -11.80 6.39
C VAL A 146 9.22 -11.34 6.35
N ARG A 147 10.14 -12.23 5.96
CA ARG A 147 11.58 -11.89 5.82
C ARG A 147 11.83 -10.80 4.80
N VAL A 148 11.16 -10.86 3.65
CA VAL A 148 11.35 -9.86 2.59
C VAL A 148 10.97 -8.47 3.07
N LEU A 149 9.89 -8.36 3.86
CA LEU A 149 9.49 -7.09 4.47
C LEU A 149 10.46 -6.63 5.57
N LEU A 150 10.83 -7.52 6.50
CA LEU A 150 11.75 -7.20 7.60
C LEU A 150 13.13 -6.76 7.13
N GLU A 151 13.69 -7.48 6.15
CA GLU A 151 15.06 -7.27 5.71
C GLU A 151 15.18 -6.14 4.67
N SER A 152 14.05 -5.71 4.08
CA SER A 152 13.94 -4.49 3.25
C SER A 152 15.05 -4.34 2.20
N GLY A 153 15.38 -5.41 1.48
CA GLY A 153 16.39 -5.43 0.43
C GLY A 153 17.79 -5.88 0.86
N ASN A 154 18.13 -5.86 2.15
CA ASN A 154 19.39 -6.42 2.64
C ASN A 154 19.19 -7.86 3.11
N PHE A 155 18.95 -8.75 2.15
CA PHE A 155 18.52 -10.11 2.47
C PHE A 155 19.63 -10.97 3.07
N SER A 156 19.29 -11.67 4.14
CA SER A 156 20.21 -12.59 4.80
C SER A 156 20.46 -13.84 3.94
N LYS A 157 21.56 -14.56 4.23
CA LYS A 157 21.84 -15.85 3.60
C LYS A 157 20.70 -16.84 3.83
N GLU A 158 20.07 -16.79 5.00
CA GLU A 158 18.94 -17.65 5.33
C GLU A 158 17.74 -17.37 4.42
N THR A 159 17.41 -16.09 4.18
CA THR A 159 16.35 -15.68 3.25
C THR A 159 16.62 -16.14 1.83
N PHE A 160 17.86 -16.00 1.34
CA PHE A 160 18.22 -16.49 0.01
C PHE A 160 18.12 -18.01 -0.12
N ASN A 161 18.55 -18.75 0.90
CA ASN A 161 18.42 -20.21 0.91
C ASN A 161 16.94 -20.60 0.86
N LEU A 162 16.10 -19.99 1.70
CA LEU A 162 14.66 -20.25 1.72
C LEU A 162 14.00 -19.97 0.36
N LEU A 163 14.31 -18.84 -0.27
CA LEU A 163 13.77 -18.49 -1.58
C LEU A 163 14.25 -19.45 -2.69
N ARG A 164 15.49 -19.96 -2.59
CA ARG A 164 16.00 -20.99 -3.52
C ARG A 164 15.29 -22.33 -3.33
N ASP A 165 15.03 -22.72 -2.08
CA ASP A 165 14.28 -23.93 -1.77
C ASP A 165 12.85 -23.81 -2.31
N ILE A 166 12.20 -22.64 -2.16
CA ILE A 166 10.90 -22.35 -2.78
C ILE A 166 10.96 -22.50 -4.30
N LEU A 167 11.94 -21.92 -5.00
CA LEU A 167 12.06 -22.04 -6.46
C LEU A 167 12.34 -23.48 -6.93
N SER A 168 12.96 -24.31 -6.10
CA SER A 168 13.20 -25.72 -6.43
C SER A 168 11.90 -26.52 -6.50
N ILE A 169 10.88 -26.10 -5.74
CA ILE A 169 9.55 -26.72 -5.67
C ILE A 169 8.56 -26.01 -6.61
N GLU A 170 8.51 -24.67 -6.56
CA GLU A 170 7.64 -23.80 -7.34
C GLU A 170 8.49 -22.87 -8.23
N GLN A 171 8.89 -23.37 -9.41
CA GLN A 171 9.77 -22.66 -10.35
C GLN A 171 9.20 -21.32 -10.87
N GLN A 172 7.88 -21.11 -10.74
CA GLN A 172 7.17 -19.91 -11.17
C GLN A 172 6.79 -19.00 -9.99
N ASN A 173 7.42 -19.19 -8.81
CA ASN A 173 7.13 -18.34 -7.67
C ASN A 173 7.63 -16.90 -7.92
N VAL A 174 6.67 -15.99 -8.14
CA VAL A 174 6.92 -14.58 -8.51
C VAL A 174 7.83 -13.86 -7.51
N LEU A 175 7.58 -14.04 -6.20
CA LEU A 175 8.36 -13.39 -5.15
C LEU A 175 9.83 -13.85 -5.20
N ALA A 176 10.06 -15.15 -5.25
CA ALA A 176 11.42 -15.68 -5.26
C ALA A 176 12.17 -15.35 -6.57
N LEU A 177 11.50 -15.41 -7.72
CA LEU A 177 12.07 -14.97 -9.00
C LEU A 177 12.47 -13.49 -8.97
N TYR A 178 11.61 -12.63 -8.42
CA TYR A 178 11.88 -11.20 -8.32
C TYR A 178 13.07 -10.92 -7.42
N ILE A 179 13.09 -11.48 -6.21
CA ILE A 179 14.14 -11.20 -5.22
C ILE A 179 15.50 -11.75 -5.67
N ILE A 180 15.55 -13.02 -6.09
CA ILE A 180 16.82 -13.63 -6.51
C ILE A 180 17.29 -13.04 -7.85
N GLY A 181 16.39 -12.79 -8.79
CA GLY A 181 16.74 -12.16 -10.07
C GLY A 181 17.36 -10.78 -9.89
N ASN A 182 16.81 -9.95 -8.98
CA ASN A 182 17.38 -8.65 -8.64
C ASN A 182 18.75 -8.78 -7.97
N TYR A 183 18.93 -9.73 -7.05
CA TYR A 183 20.22 -9.99 -6.42
C TYR A 183 21.29 -10.37 -7.45
N GLU A 184 21.00 -11.30 -8.35
CA GLU A 184 21.93 -11.71 -9.41
C GLU A 184 22.24 -10.55 -10.38
N TYR A 185 21.23 -9.74 -10.70
CA TYR A 185 21.41 -8.53 -11.53
C TYR A 185 22.37 -7.53 -10.87
N GLU A 186 22.22 -7.27 -9.57
CA GLU A 186 23.11 -6.39 -8.80
C GLU A 186 24.53 -6.94 -8.70
N LYS A 187 24.67 -8.27 -8.58
CA LYS A 187 25.98 -8.96 -8.63
C LYS A 187 26.57 -9.04 -10.04
N LYS A 188 25.91 -8.48 -11.05
CA LYS A 188 26.29 -8.53 -12.47
C LYS A 188 26.35 -9.95 -13.03
N ASN A 189 25.67 -10.90 -12.40
CA ASN A 189 25.48 -12.24 -12.95
C ASN A 189 24.30 -12.22 -13.94
N PHE A 190 24.50 -11.54 -15.07
CA PHE A 190 23.43 -11.29 -16.04
C PHE A 190 22.87 -12.57 -16.65
N SER A 191 23.66 -13.63 -16.78
CA SER A 191 23.19 -14.92 -17.27
C SER A 191 22.04 -15.48 -16.42
N GLU A 192 22.20 -15.46 -15.10
CA GLU A 192 21.19 -16.04 -14.20
C GLU A 192 20.01 -15.09 -13.98
N ALA A 193 20.30 -13.79 -13.81
CA ALA A 193 19.27 -12.76 -13.73
C ALA A 193 18.36 -12.75 -14.97
N TYR A 194 18.93 -12.88 -16.17
CA TYR A 194 18.18 -12.93 -17.43
C TYR A 194 17.19 -14.08 -17.48
N LYS A 195 17.60 -15.30 -17.08
CA LYS A 195 16.70 -16.46 -17.03
C LYS A 195 15.52 -16.23 -16.09
N MET A 196 15.79 -15.71 -14.90
CA MET A 196 14.75 -15.45 -13.89
C MET A 196 13.78 -14.36 -14.36
N PHE A 197 14.30 -13.26 -14.91
CA PHE A 197 13.47 -12.17 -15.43
C PHE A 197 12.67 -12.58 -16.67
N GLN A 198 13.20 -13.46 -17.53
CA GLN A 198 12.45 -14.05 -18.63
C GLN A 198 11.21 -14.83 -18.15
N VAL A 199 11.37 -15.65 -17.11
CA VAL A 199 10.24 -16.37 -16.51
C VAL A 199 9.27 -15.38 -15.88
N LEU A 200 9.78 -14.46 -15.06
CA LEU A 200 8.98 -13.47 -14.36
C LEU A 200 8.16 -12.58 -15.32
N ASN A 201 8.77 -12.11 -16.42
CA ASN A 201 8.10 -11.26 -17.41
C ASN A 201 6.91 -11.95 -18.08
N ARG A 202 6.90 -13.29 -18.18
CA ARG A 202 5.76 -14.06 -18.72
C ARG A 202 4.62 -14.24 -17.70
N LEU A 203 4.93 -14.10 -16.41
CA LEU A 203 3.96 -14.20 -15.32
C LEU A 203 3.31 -12.86 -14.98
N LEU A 204 3.94 -11.75 -15.36
CA LEU A 204 3.44 -10.39 -15.12
C LEU A 204 2.47 -9.94 -16.22
N ASN A 205 1.48 -9.14 -15.81
CA ASN A 205 0.51 -8.58 -16.75
C ASN A 205 1.15 -7.48 -17.59
N GLU A 206 0.96 -7.55 -18.91
CA GLU A 206 1.49 -6.51 -19.79
C GLU A 206 0.92 -5.14 -19.46
N GLY A 207 1.77 -4.11 -19.51
CA GLY A 207 1.38 -2.73 -19.23
C GLY A 207 1.42 -2.32 -17.76
N THR A 208 1.63 -3.23 -16.81
CA THR A 208 1.87 -2.84 -15.41
C THR A 208 3.26 -2.25 -15.20
N GLN A 209 3.43 -1.53 -14.09
CA GLN A 209 4.74 -0.95 -13.74
C GLN A 209 5.79 -2.04 -13.56
N GLU A 210 5.46 -3.11 -12.84
CA GLU A 210 6.36 -4.23 -12.56
C GLU A 210 6.80 -4.91 -13.86
N TYR A 211 5.88 -5.12 -14.82
CA TYR A 211 6.20 -5.66 -16.13
C TYR A 211 7.22 -4.79 -16.87
N ASN A 212 6.98 -3.47 -16.90
CA ASN A 212 7.85 -2.52 -17.60
C ASN A 212 9.25 -2.45 -16.96
N GLU A 213 9.33 -2.52 -15.63
CA GLU A 213 10.60 -2.53 -14.90
C GLU A 213 11.42 -3.80 -15.21
N ILE A 214 10.80 -4.97 -15.16
CA ILE A 214 11.47 -6.23 -15.50
C ILE A 214 11.90 -6.25 -16.97
N ARG A 215 11.01 -5.81 -17.88
CA ARG A 215 11.33 -5.72 -19.32
C ARG A 215 12.50 -4.78 -19.60
N LYS A 216 12.58 -3.64 -18.91
CA LYS A 216 13.72 -2.73 -19.01
C LYS A 216 15.03 -3.42 -18.61
N LYS A 217 15.04 -4.15 -17.49
CA LYS A 217 16.23 -4.88 -17.03
C LYS A 217 16.67 -5.96 -18.03
N ILE A 218 15.72 -6.67 -18.63
CA ILE A 218 16.00 -7.64 -19.70
C ILE A 218 16.72 -6.97 -20.87
N LEU A 219 16.18 -5.86 -21.39
CA LEU A 219 16.78 -5.13 -22.51
C LEU A 219 18.17 -4.58 -22.17
N GLU A 220 18.39 -4.11 -20.95
CA GLU A 220 19.71 -3.65 -20.50
C GLU A 220 20.76 -4.76 -20.47
N MET A 221 20.35 -6.01 -20.19
CA MET A 221 21.24 -7.17 -20.19
C MET A 221 21.53 -7.68 -21.60
N GLU A 222 20.58 -7.58 -22.54
CA GLU A 222 20.79 -7.98 -23.95
C GLU A 222 21.78 -7.09 -24.70
N ASN A 223 21.96 -5.85 -24.22
CA ASN A 223 22.86 -4.87 -24.82
C ASN A 223 24.29 -4.89 -24.21
N LYS A 224 24.63 -5.89 -23.38
CA LYS A 224 25.93 -6.05 -22.74
C LYS A 224 26.62 -7.33 -23.16
#